data_AF-A0A969GY76-F1
#
_entry.id   AF-A0A969GY76-F1
#
_cell.length_a   1.000
_cell.length_b   1.000
_cell.length_c   1.000
_cell.angle_alpha   90.00
_cell.angle_beta   90.00
_cell.angle_gamma   90.00
#
_symmetry.space_group_name_H-M   'P 1'
#
loop_
_entity.id
_entity.type
_entity.pdbx_description
1 polymer ?
#
loop_
_entity_poly.entity_id
_entity_poly.type
_entity_poly.pdbx_seq_one_letter_code
_entity_poly.pdbx_strand_id
1 'polypeptide(L)'
;MAIVGILLICFRIYWAFRYRRLAKRLEAPNPAVRPHKEDIIRVLRIGAIASLAGLLIAFLGSELSVIVVLAKALAQPQGVAVYNPDNVIRSFYILVILSNANLIGAHFVGSINSLWLLNWVDQ
;
A
#
# COMPACT_ATOMS: atom_id res chain seq x y z
N MET A 1 -11.53 -0.90 9.48
CA MET A 1 -10.83 -1.00 8.18
C MET A 1 -11.56 -0.30 7.04
N ALA A 2 -12.87 -0.53 6.83
CA ALA A 2 -13.62 0.07 5.71
C ALA A 2 -13.53 1.61 5.64
N ILE A 3 -13.72 2.31 6.77
CA ILE A 3 -13.63 3.78 6.84
C ILE A 3 -12.24 4.29 6.43
N VAL A 4 -11.18 3.64 6.93
CA VAL A 4 -9.79 3.96 6.58
C VAL A 4 -9.56 3.75 5.09
N GLY A 5 -10.08 2.66 4.51
CA GLY A 5 -10.01 2.40 3.07
C GLY A 5 -10.68 3.49 2.23
N ILE A 6 -11.86 3.96 2.65
CA ILE A 6 -12.57 5.05 1.96
C ILE A 6 -11.76 6.35 2.00
N LEU A 7 -11.22 6.71 3.17
CA LEU A 7 -10.37 7.90 3.32
C LEU A 7 -9.12 7.83 2.44
N LEU A 8 -8.47 6.67 2.38
CA LEU A 8 -7.32 6.44 1.52
C LEU A 8 -7.69 6.58 0.03
N ILE A 9 -8.83 6.05 -0.40
CA ILE A 9 -9.29 6.19 -1.80
C ILE A 9 -9.60 7.65 -2.14
N CYS A 10 -10.31 8.37 -1.27
CA CYS A 10 -10.59 9.80 -1.46
C CYS A 10 -9.28 10.60 -1.59
N PHE A 11 -8.30 10.32 -0.74
CA PHE A 11 -6.98 10.94 -0.82
C PHE A 11 -6.29 10.62 -2.16
N ARG A 12 -6.32 9.36 -2.61
CA ARG A 12 -5.71 8.93 -3.89
C ARG A 12 -6.36 9.62 -5.09
N ILE A 13 -7.69 9.76 -5.09
CA ILE A 13 -8.44 10.48 -6.13
C ILE A 13 -8.01 11.95 -6.16
N TYR A 14 -8.01 12.63 -5.00
CA TYR A 14 -7.55 14.01 -4.89
C TYR A 14 -6.12 14.18 -5.44
N TRP A 15 -5.22 13.26 -5.08
CA TRP A 15 -3.82 13.32 -5.50
C TRP A 15 -3.63 13.07 -7.00
N ALA A 16 -4.41 12.17 -7.60
CA ALA A 16 -4.41 11.92 -9.03
C ALA A 16 -4.83 13.17 -9.83
N PHE A 17 -5.82 13.93 -9.36
CA PHE A 17 -6.17 15.22 -9.96
C PHE A 17 -5.03 16.23 -9.85
N ARG A 18 -4.30 16.25 -8.73
CA ARG A 18 -3.17 17.15 -8.54
C ARG A 18 -2.03 16.85 -9.53
N TYR A 19 -1.70 15.57 -9.73
CA TYR A 19 -0.71 15.14 -10.73
C TYR A 19 -1.16 15.45 -12.15
N ARG A 20 -2.43 15.21 -12.50
CA ARG A 20 -2.96 15.54 -13.83
C ARG A 20 -2.90 17.04 -14.12
N ARG A 21 -3.18 17.89 -13.12
CA ARG A 21 -3.03 19.35 -13.25
C ARG A 21 -1.57 19.75 -13.44
N LEU A 22 -0.63 19.07 -12.78
CA LEU A 22 0.80 19.33 -12.93
C LEU A 22 1.29 18.93 -14.34
N ALA A 23 0.91 17.76 -14.83
CA ALA A 23 1.24 17.28 -16.17
C ALA A 23 0.77 18.25 -17.26
N LYS A 24 -0.49 18.72 -17.18
CA LYS A 24 -1.02 19.72 -18.12
C LYS A 24 -0.25 21.04 -18.14
N ARG A 25 0.30 21.48 -17.00
CA ARG A 25 1.12 22.70 -16.92
C ARG A 25 2.52 22.49 -17.50
N LEU A 26 3.05 21.27 -17.43
CA LEU A 26 4.33 20.91 -18.03
C LEU A 26 4.26 20.85 -19.56
N GLU A 27 3.15 20.34 -20.10
CA GLU A 27 2.86 20.29 -21.54
C GLU A 27 2.55 21.66 -22.16
N ALA A 28 2.39 22.71 -21.34
CA ALA A 28 2.04 24.03 -21.83
C ALA A 28 3.13 24.58 -22.78
N PRO A 29 2.74 25.09 -23.98
CA PRO A 29 3.68 25.69 -24.93
C PRO A 29 4.37 26.93 -24.39
N ASN A 30 3.67 27.70 -23.53
CA ASN A 30 4.20 28.91 -22.93
C ASN A 30 5.11 28.58 -21.71
N PRO A 31 6.43 28.89 -21.78
CA PRO A 31 7.35 28.64 -20.68
C PRO A 31 6.99 29.37 -19.38
N ALA A 32 6.30 30.52 -19.46
CA ALA A 32 5.93 31.33 -18.30
C ALA A 32 4.88 30.66 -17.39
N VAL A 33 4.16 29.64 -17.89
CA VAL A 33 3.13 28.90 -17.14
C VAL A 33 3.68 27.61 -16.52
N ARG A 34 4.91 27.23 -16.88
CA ARG A 34 5.55 26.00 -16.38
C ARG A 34 5.93 26.16 -14.90
N PRO A 35 5.57 25.21 -14.04
CA PRO A 35 5.90 25.26 -12.62
C PRO A 35 7.41 25.12 -12.42
N HIS A 36 7.93 25.73 -11.36
CA HIS A 36 9.34 25.59 -10.99
C HIS A 36 9.66 24.13 -10.63
N LYS A 37 10.91 23.70 -10.85
CA LYS A 37 11.35 22.32 -10.53
C LYS A 37 11.07 21.97 -9.06
N GLU A 38 11.30 22.91 -8.16
CA GLU A 38 11.06 22.74 -6.72
C GLU A 38 9.59 22.45 -6.38
N ASP A 39 8.65 23.12 -7.06
CA ASP A 39 7.21 22.88 -6.85
C ASP A 39 6.79 21.50 -7.31
N ILE A 40 7.35 21.05 -8.45
CA ILE A 40 7.12 19.70 -8.98
C ILE A 40 7.64 18.66 -8.00
N ILE A 41 8.89 18.81 -7.54
CA ILE A 41 9.54 17.91 -6.59
C ILE A 41 8.76 17.87 -5.27
N ARG A 42 8.31 19.02 -4.75
CA ARG A 42 7.53 19.09 -3.52
C ARG A 42 6.21 18.33 -3.64
N VAL A 43 5.46 18.53 -4.73
CA VAL A 43 4.20 17.80 -4.96
C VAL A 43 4.46 16.31 -5.11
N LEU A 44 5.52 15.90 -5.83
CA LEU A 44 5.86 14.49 -5.97
C LEU A 44 6.25 13.85 -4.64
N ARG A 45 7.05 14.55 -3.82
CA ARG A 45 7.49 14.09 -2.50
C ARG A 45 6.34 13.89 -1.53
N ILE A 46 5.41 14.84 -1.43
CA ILE A 46 4.23 14.71 -0.54
C ILE A 46 3.39 13.51 -1.00
N GLY A 47 3.20 13.35 -2.30
CA GLY A 47 2.46 12.23 -2.85
C GLY A 47 3.11 10.88 -2.60
N ALA A 48 4.43 10.80 -2.75
CA ALA A 48 5.21 9.59 -2.45
C ALA A 48 5.09 9.21 -0.98
N ILE A 49 5.30 10.16 -0.05
CA ILE A 49 5.19 9.94 1.40
C ILE A 49 3.78 9.45 1.76
N ALA A 50 2.74 10.12 1.25
CA ALA A 50 1.37 9.74 1.54
C ALA A 50 1.00 8.37 0.94
N SER A 51 1.56 8.02 -0.22
CA SER A 51 1.37 6.70 -0.83
C SER A 51 2.03 5.59 0.00
N LEU A 52 3.25 5.83 0.48
CA LEU A 52 3.96 4.90 1.36
C LEU A 52 3.23 4.72 2.69
N ALA A 53 2.74 5.81 3.29
CA ALA A 53 1.94 5.75 4.51
C ALA A 53 0.65 4.95 4.30
N GLY A 54 -0.06 5.20 3.20
CA GLY A 54 -1.26 4.43 2.84
C GLY A 54 -0.97 2.94 2.62
N LEU A 55 0.13 2.62 1.95
CA LEU A 55 0.57 1.23 1.73
C LEU A 55 0.91 0.53 3.05
N LEU A 56 1.61 1.21 3.98
CA LEU A 56 1.91 0.67 5.30
C LEU A 56 0.64 0.34 6.09
N ILE A 57 -0.31 1.27 6.12
CA ILE A 57 -1.58 1.06 6.84
C ILE A 57 -2.36 -0.12 6.24
N ALA A 58 -2.43 -0.20 4.90
CA ALA A 58 -3.09 -1.29 4.21
C ALA A 58 -2.41 -2.64 4.46
N PHE A 59 -1.07 -2.67 4.42
CA PHE A 59 -0.26 -3.85 4.70
C PHE A 59 -0.49 -4.37 6.12
N LEU A 60 -0.40 -3.51 7.13
CA LEU A 60 -0.66 -3.89 8.53
C LEU A 60 -2.10 -4.38 8.74
N GLY A 61 -3.08 -3.72 8.13
CA GLY A 61 -4.48 -4.14 8.19
C GLY A 61 -4.71 -5.52 7.56
N SER A 62 -4.01 -5.82 6.47
CA SER A 62 -4.05 -7.11 5.79
C SER A 62 -3.44 -8.21 6.66
N GLU A 63 -2.22 -8.00 7.17
CA GLU A 63 -1.50 -8.94 8.05
C GLU A 63 -2.34 -9.33 9.27
N LEU A 64 -2.88 -8.34 9.99
CA LEU A 64 -3.72 -8.59 11.16
C LEU A 64 -4.96 -9.43 10.81
N SER A 65 -5.58 -9.16 9.67
CA SER A 65 -6.76 -9.91 9.22
C SER A 65 -6.42 -11.36 8.88
N VAL A 66 -5.31 -11.59 8.17
CA VAL A 66 -4.83 -12.92 7.79
C VAL A 66 -4.42 -13.74 9.02
N ILE A 67 -3.71 -13.14 9.98
CA ILE A 67 -3.30 -13.79 11.23
C ILE A 67 -4.51 -14.24 12.05
N VAL A 68 -5.55 -13.39 12.16
CA VAL A 68 -6.79 -13.76 12.86
C VAL A 68 -7.48 -14.96 12.20
N VAL A 69 -7.52 -14.99 10.87
CA VAL A 69 -8.09 -16.12 10.12
C VAL A 69 -7.24 -17.39 10.31
N LEU A 70 -5.90 -17.26 10.28
CA LEU A 70 -4.98 -18.37 10.53
C LEU A 70 -5.16 -18.95 11.93
N ALA A 71 -5.23 -18.11 12.96
CA ALA A 71 -5.46 -18.54 14.33
C ALA A 71 -6.77 -19.32 14.47
N LYS A 72 -7.85 -18.86 13.84
CA LYS A 72 -9.14 -19.57 13.81
C LYS A 72 -9.05 -20.91 13.08
N ALA A 73 -8.33 -20.97 11.96
CA ALA A 73 -8.13 -22.21 11.20
C ALA A 73 -7.31 -23.24 11.99
N LEU A 74 -6.26 -22.81 12.69
CA LEU A 74 -5.41 -23.67 13.52
C LEU A 74 -6.09 -24.15 14.79
N ALA A 75 -7.01 -23.36 15.36
CA ALA A 75 -7.77 -23.70 16.55
C ALA A 75 -8.96 -24.65 16.29
N GLN A 76 -9.25 -25.00 15.03
CA GLN A 76 -10.35 -25.91 14.70
C GLN A 76 -10.07 -27.35 15.19
N PRO A 77 -10.95 -27.94 16.01
CA PRO A 77 -10.81 -29.32 16.44
C PRO A 77 -10.88 -30.29 15.25
N GLN A 78 -10.00 -31.29 15.23
CA GLN A 78 -9.88 -32.26 14.13
C GLN A 78 -11.19 -33.02 13.83
N GLY A 79 -12.12 -33.13 14.80
CA GLY A 79 -13.43 -33.77 14.63
C GLY A 79 -14.47 -32.95 13.85
N VAL A 80 -14.31 -31.63 13.71
CA VAL A 80 -15.23 -30.77 12.93
C VAL A 80 -15.07 -31.01 11.42
N ALA A 81 -13.85 -31.36 10.99
CA ALA A 81 -13.54 -31.67 9.60
C ALA A 81 -14.24 -32.94 9.07
N VAL A 82 -14.68 -33.83 9.97
CA VAL A 82 -15.42 -35.05 9.62
C VAL A 82 -16.89 -34.75 9.30
N TYR A 83 -17.47 -33.72 9.94
CA TYR A 83 -18.89 -33.36 9.77
C TYR A 83 -19.14 -32.31 8.67
N ASN A 84 -18.16 -31.45 8.35
CA ASN A 84 -18.27 -30.43 7.31
C ASN A 84 -16.93 -30.22 6.57
N PRO A 85 -16.52 -31.16 5.71
CA PRO A 85 -15.24 -31.11 5.01
C PRO A 85 -15.08 -29.89 4.08
N ASP A 86 -16.17 -29.39 3.50
CA ASP A 86 -16.16 -28.24 2.57
C ASP A 86 -15.89 -26.89 3.27
N ASN A 87 -16.13 -26.80 4.58
CA ASN A 87 -15.96 -25.56 5.35
C ASN A 87 -14.62 -25.49 6.10
N VAL A 88 -13.73 -26.47 5.92
CA VAL A 88 -12.42 -26.48 6.57
C VAL A 88 -11.46 -25.60 5.78
N ILE A 89 -11.17 -24.41 6.30
CA ILE A 89 -10.12 -23.56 5.73
C ILE A 89 -8.77 -24.23 5.95
N ARG A 90 -8.11 -24.64 4.87
CA ARG A 90 -6.76 -25.24 4.93
C ARG A 90 -5.73 -24.18 5.32
N SER A 91 -5.09 -24.34 6.48
CA SER A 91 -4.04 -23.45 7.00
C SER A 91 -2.90 -23.20 5.99
N PHE A 92 -2.58 -24.19 5.15
CA PHE A 92 -1.58 -24.05 4.09
C PHE A 92 -1.88 -22.88 3.12
N TYR A 93 -3.12 -22.72 2.65
CA TYR A 93 -3.46 -21.61 1.76
C TYR A 93 -3.33 -20.25 2.45
N ILE A 94 -3.66 -20.20 3.74
CA ILE A 94 -3.49 -18.97 4.54
C ILE A 94 -2.02 -18.63 4.72
N LEU A 95 -1.14 -19.63 4.92
CA LEU A 95 0.31 -19.42 4.96
C LEU A 95 0.86 -18.88 3.64
N VAL A 96 0.36 -19.35 2.49
CA VAL A 96 0.73 -18.80 1.17
C VAL A 96 0.31 -17.32 1.05
N ILE A 97 -0.90 -16.98 1.50
CA ILE A 97 -1.37 -15.58 1.54
C ILE A 97 -0.46 -14.74 2.44
N LEU A 98 -0.06 -15.26 3.61
CA LEU A 98 0.85 -14.60 4.53
C LEU A 98 2.25 -14.39 3.91
N SER A 99 2.77 -15.37 3.17
CA SER A 99 4.04 -15.23 2.44
C SER A 99 3.96 -14.13 1.38
N ASN A 100 2.87 -14.08 0.62
CA ASN A 100 2.65 -13.02 -0.37
C ASN A 100 2.52 -11.63 0.27
N ALA A 101 1.85 -11.54 1.42
CA ALA A 101 1.77 -10.29 2.18
C ALA A 101 3.16 -9.85 2.66
N ASN A 102 3.95 -10.75 3.26
CA ASN A 102 5.32 -10.43 3.68
C ASN A 102 6.24 -10.02 2.53
N LEU A 103 6.06 -10.59 1.33
CA LEU A 103 6.77 -10.14 0.13
C LEU A 103 6.45 -8.68 -0.20
N ILE A 104 5.19 -8.26 -0.12
CA ILE A 104 4.79 -6.85 -0.27
C ILE A 104 5.47 -5.99 0.79
N GLY A 105 5.52 -6.46 2.04
CA GLY A 105 6.23 -5.79 3.14
C GLY A 105 7.72 -5.60 2.86
N ALA A 106 8.39 -6.62 2.33
CA ALA A 106 9.80 -6.54 1.95
C ALA A 106 10.05 -5.49 0.86
N HIS A 107 9.21 -5.47 -0.19
CA HIS A 107 9.29 -4.45 -1.24
C HIS A 107 8.99 -3.04 -0.73
N PHE A 108 8.08 -2.91 0.23
CA PHE A 108 7.77 -1.63 0.88
C PHE A 108 8.98 -1.08 1.63
N VAL A 109 9.62 -1.89 2.47
CA VAL A 109 10.85 -1.51 3.19
C VAL A 109 11.97 -1.20 2.21
N GLY A 110 12.14 -2.01 1.17
CA GLY A 110 13.11 -1.76 0.11
C GLY A 110 12.88 -0.40 -0.58
N SER A 111 11.63 -0.06 -0.88
CA SER A 111 11.26 1.23 -1.49
C SER A 111 11.57 2.42 -0.57
N ILE A 112 11.30 2.30 0.73
CA ILE A 112 11.69 3.33 1.72
C ILE A 112 13.20 3.50 1.73
N ASN A 113 13.94 2.38 1.80
CA ASN A 113 15.40 2.41 1.85
C ASN A 113 15.99 3.05 0.60
N SER A 114 15.48 2.73 -0.60
CA SER A 114 15.92 3.35 -1.85
C SER A 114 15.67 4.85 -1.90
N LEU A 115 14.48 5.31 -1.46
CA LEU A 115 14.16 6.75 -1.42
C LEU A 115 14.98 7.49 -0.37
N TRP A 116 15.25 6.84 0.76
CA TRP A 116 16.08 7.41 1.81
C TRP A 116 17.54 7.56 1.35
N LEU A 117 18.11 6.52 0.71
CA LEU A 117 19.43 6.56 0.11
C LEU A 117 19.53 7.63 -0.98
N LEU A 118 18.53 7.74 -1.85
CA LEU A 118 18.50 8.78 -2.89
C LEU A 118 18.55 10.19 -2.25
N ASN A 119 17.71 10.44 -1.25
CA ASN A 119 17.71 11.72 -0.53
C ASN A 119 19.00 11.96 0.28
N TRP A 120 19.75 10.92 0.63
CA TRP A 120 21.05 11.04 1.28
C TRP A 120 22.16 11.39 0.28
N VAL A 121 22.16 10.80 -0.92
CA VAL A 121 23.14 11.11 -1.98
C VAL A 121 22.91 12.49 -2.60
N ASP A 122 21.66 12.96 -2.64
CA ASP A 122 21.30 14.28 -3.15
C ASP A 122 21.66 15.45 -2.20
N GLN A 123 22.20 15.15 -1.00
CA GLN A 123 22.69 16.13 -0.02
C GLN A 123 24.20 16.39 -0.17
#